data_AF-A0A2R7KFK2-F1
#
_entry.id   AF-A0A2R7KFK2-F1
#
_cell.length_a   1.000
_cell.length_b   1.000
_cell.length_c   1.000
_cell.angle_alpha   90.00
_cell.angle_beta   90.00
_cell.angle_gamma   90.00
#
_symmetry.space_group_name_H-M   'P 1'
#
loop_
_entity.id
_entity.type
_entity.pdbx_description
1 polymer ?
#
loop_
_entity_poly.entity_id
_entity_poly.type
_entity_poly.pdbx_seq_one_letter_code
_entity_poly.pdbx_strand_id
1 'polypeptide(L)'
;KMMITKGNQFQKEIFTIKDLMNYTGFSDSTIHKLSAKKLIPHNKPTNGALFFDRVEIVEWIRKHKVYSDEEVLSKFSKQLKK
;
A
#
# COMPACT_ATOMS: atom_id res chain seq x y z
N LYS A 1 34.36 -0.14 -1.75
CA LYS A 1 33.03 0.53 -1.83
C LYS A 1 32.10 -0.44 -2.56
N MET A 2 31.29 -1.21 -1.83
CA MET A 2 30.62 -2.40 -2.36
C MET A 2 29.47 -1.99 -3.28
N MET A 3 29.52 -2.44 -4.54
CA MET A 3 28.42 -2.31 -5.50
C MET A 3 27.31 -3.27 -5.08
N ILE A 4 26.20 -2.73 -4.57
CA ILE A 4 24.98 -3.54 -4.42
C ILE A 4 24.25 -3.46 -5.75
N THR A 5 24.35 -4.53 -6.52
CA THR A 5 23.52 -4.84 -7.68
C THR A 5 22.06 -4.52 -7.35
N LYS A 6 21.47 -3.50 -7.98
CA LYS A 6 20.04 -3.21 -7.89
C LYS A 6 19.27 -4.33 -8.60
N GLY A 7 19.20 -5.50 -7.97
CA GLY A 7 18.28 -6.56 -8.34
C GLY A 7 16.86 -6.06 -8.19
N ASN A 8 16.07 -6.24 -9.24
CA ASN A 8 14.68 -5.84 -9.43
C ASN A 8 13.88 -5.55 -8.12
N GLN A 9 13.87 -4.29 -7.67
CA GLN A 9 13.16 -3.87 -6.45
C GLN A 9 11.64 -4.17 -6.51
N PHE A 10 11.09 -4.36 -7.71
CA PHE A 10 9.67 -4.57 -7.96
C PHE A 10 9.18 -6.01 -7.72
N GLN A 11 10.10 -6.97 -7.50
CA GLN A 11 9.78 -8.38 -7.22
C GLN A 11 9.78 -8.75 -5.73
N LYS A 12 10.11 -7.80 -4.84
CA LYS A 12 10.07 -8.08 -3.40
C LYS A 12 8.63 -8.32 -2.96
N GLU A 13 8.40 -9.43 -2.27
CA GLU A 13 7.11 -9.73 -1.65
C GLU A 13 6.87 -8.85 -0.41
N ILE A 14 7.94 -8.55 0.33
CA ILE A 14 7.90 -7.70 1.52
C ILE A 14 8.63 -6.38 1.25
N PHE A 15 7.92 -5.28 1.48
CA PHE A 15 8.44 -3.93 1.42
C PHE A 15 8.87 -3.44 2.79
N THR A 16 10.04 -2.79 2.83
CA THR A 16 10.41 -1.90 3.93
C THR A 16 9.81 -0.51 3.70
N ILE A 17 9.93 0.39 4.67
CA ILE A 17 9.50 1.79 4.50
C ILE A 17 10.13 2.41 3.23
N LYS A 18 11.43 2.20 3.00
CA LYS A 18 12.12 2.71 1.80
C LYS A 18 11.57 2.13 0.50
N ASP A 19 11.28 0.83 0.49
CA ASP A 19 10.69 0.18 -0.70
C ASP A 19 9.27 0.73 -0.94
N LEU A 20 8.48 0.92 0.11
CA LEU A 20 7.14 1.48 0.03
C LEU A 20 7.14 2.94 -0.44
N MET A 21 8.10 3.76 0.02
CA MET A 21 8.31 5.13 -0.49
C MET A 21 8.60 5.12 -1.99
N ASN A 22 9.50 4.25 -2.44
CA ASN A 22 9.84 4.13 -3.87
C ASN A 22 8.66 3.62 -4.70
N TYR A 23 7.80 2.79 -4.12
CA TYR A 23 6.64 2.21 -4.80
C TYR A 23 5.45 3.16 -4.88
N THR A 24 5.10 3.82 -3.77
CA THR A 24 3.90 4.68 -3.65
C THR A 24 4.17 6.16 -3.90
N GLY A 25 5.44 6.60 -3.82
CA GLY A 25 5.82 8.01 -3.84
C GLY A 25 5.54 8.75 -2.53
N PHE A 26 5.03 8.08 -1.49
CA PHE A 26 4.79 8.71 -0.20
C PHE A 26 6.10 9.03 0.54
N SER A 27 6.07 10.11 1.32
CA SER A 27 7.16 10.42 2.24
C SER A 27 7.16 9.48 3.43
N ASP A 28 8.34 9.31 4.03
CA ASP A 28 8.55 8.54 5.26
C ASP A 28 7.58 8.98 6.38
N SER A 29 7.42 10.29 6.58
CA SER A 29 6.50 10.87 7.56
C SER A 29 5.03 10.53 7.28
N THR A 30 4.64 10.44 6.00
CA THR A 30 3.29 10.04 5.60
C THR A 30 3.06 8.57 5.92
N ILE A 31 4.01 7.69 5.59
CA ILE A 31 3.94 6.26 5.89
C ILE A 31 3.85 6.03 7.40
N HIS A 32 4.66 6.72 8.19
CA HIS A 32 4.58 6.63 9.66
C HIS A 32 3.25 7.11 10.21
N LYS A 33 2.69 8.23 9.71
CA LYS A 33 1.36 8.71 10.10
C LYS A 33 0.26 7.71 9.75
N LEU A 34 0.30 7.13 8.55
CA LEU A 34 -0.66 6.13 8.10
C LEU A 34 -0.57 4.85 8.94
N SER A 35 0.65 4.40 9.24
CA SER A 35 0.91 3.20 10.04
C SER A 35 0.47 3.41 11.50
N ALA A 36 0.80 4.54 12.10
CA ALA A 36 0.40 4.89 13.47
C ALA A 36 -1.13 4.97 13.62
N LYS A 37 -1.83 5.48 12.60
CA LYS A 37 -3.30 5.51 12.54
C LYS A 37 -3.94 4.19 12.11
N LYS A 38 -3.14 3.15 11.83
CA LYS A 38 -3.60 1.85 11.31
C LYS A 38 -4.42 1.97 10.01
N LEU A 39 -4.14 2.99 9.21
CA LEU A 39 -4.82 3.26 7.95
C LEU A 39 -4.23 2.46 6.80
N ILE A 40 -2.95 2.08 6.90
CA ILE A 40 -2.23 1.25 5.93
C ILE A 40 -1.94 -0.13 6.55
N PRO A 41 -2.18 -1.24 5.83
CA PRO A 41 -1.80 -2.58 6.28
C PRO A 41 -0.30 -2.64 6.52
N HIS A 42 0.12 -3.12 7.69
CA HIS A 42 1.53 -3.24 8.04
C HIS A 42 1.75 -4.34 9.08
N ASN A 43 2.95 -4.93 9.04
CA ASN A 43 3.40 -5.97 9.95
C ASN A 43 4.51 -5.41 10.84
N LYS A 44 4.39 -5.66 12.14
CA LYS A 44 5.37 -5.25 13.15
C LYS A 44 5.85 -6.46 13.96
N PRO A 45 6.70 -7.34 13.37
CA PRO A 45 7.20 -8.53 14.06
C PRO A 45 8.20 -8.19 15.19
N THR A 46 8.82 -7.01 15.15
CA THR A 46 9.73 -6.51 16.19
C THR A 46 9.34 -5.10 16.63
N ASN A 47 9.78 -4.66 17.81
CA ASN A 47 9.37 -3.36 18.36
C ASN A 47 9.84 -2.12 17.57
N GLY A 48 10.73 -2.26 16.58
CA GLY A 48 11.35 -1.13 15.87
C GLY A 48 11.16 -1.09 14.34
N ALA A 49 10.81 -2.18 13.68
CA ALA A 49 10.74 -2.23 12.21
C ALA A 49 9.31 -2.45 11.69
N LEU A 50 8.96 -1.71 10.63
CA LEU A 50 7.71 -1.87 9.89
C LEU A 50 7.99 -2.56 8.56
N PHE A 51 7.20 -3.58 8.29
CA PHE A 51 7.19 -4.32 7.03
C PHE A 51 5.79 -4.25 6.42
N PHE A 52 5.73 -4.31 5.10
CA PHE A 52 4.48 -4.20 4.35
C PHE A 52 4.45 -5.30 3.31
N ASP A 53 3.39 -6.11 3.29
CA ASP A 53 3.19 -7.09 2.22
C ASP A 53 2.77 -6.37 0.94
N ARG A 54 3.44 -6.66 -0.18
CA ARG A 54 3.16 -6.03 -1.47
C ARG A 54 1.71 -6.29 -1.92
N VAL A 55 1.20 -7.50 -1.73
CA VAL A 55 -0.15 -7.88 -2.15
C VAL A 55 -1.18 -7.09 -1.34
N GLU A 56 -1.01 -7.04 -0.02
CA GLU A 56 -1.90 -6.28 0.86
C GLU A 56 -1.91 -4.78 0.53
N ILE A 57 -0.74 -4.19 0.27
CA ILE A 57 -0.64 -2.78 -0.13
C ILE A 57 -1.34 -2.54 -1.47
N VAL A 58 -1.17 -3.41 -2.46
CA VAL A 58 -1.83 -3.27 -3.76
C VAL A 58 -3.35 -3.37 -3.62
N GLU A 59 -3.84 -4.32 -2.84
CA GLU A 59 -5.27 -4.47 -2.57
C GLU A 59 -5.82 -3.27 -1.80
N TRP A 60 -5.07 -2.76 -0.83
CA TRP A 60 -5.42 -1.56 -0.09
C TRP A 60 -5.54 -0.34 -0.99
N ILE A 61 -4.58 -0.10 -1.89
CA ILE A 61 -4.66 0.99 -2.88
C ILE A 61 -5.90 0.84 -3.75
N ARG A 62 -6.17 -0.39 -4.26
CA ARG A 62 -7.35 -0.68 -5.08
C ARG A 62 -8.66 -0.43 -4.33
N LYS A 63 -8.70 -0.76 -3.04
CA LYS A 63 -9.88 -0.54 -2.18
C LYS A 63 -10.14 0.94 -1.91
N HIS A 64 -9.07 1.73 -1.76
CA HIS A 64 -9.16 3.19 -1.56
C HIS A 64 -9.21 3.97 -2.88
N LYS A 65 -9.45 3.29 -4.01
CA LYS A 65 -9.76 3.96 -5.27
C LYS A 65 -10.99 4.85 -5.04
N VAL A 66 -10.83 6.15 -5.24
CA VAL A 66 -11.95 7.08 -5.30
C VAL A 66 -12.72 6.75 -6.57
N TYR A 67 -13.94 6.25 -6.41
CA TYR A 67 -14.85 6.02 -7.52
C TYR A 67 -15.44 7.35 -7.96
N SER A 68 -15.56 7.54 -9.27
CA SER A 68 -16.37 8.64 -9.80
C SER A 68 -17.84 8.44 -9.44
N ASP A 69 -18.60 9.52 -9.39
CA ASP A 69 -20.04 9.49 -9.08
C ASP A 69 -20.80 8.53 -10.03
N GLU A 70 -20.39 8.46 -11.29
CA GLU A 70 -20.92 7.53 -12.30
C GLU A 70 -20.67 6.05 -11.95
N GLU A 71 -19.47 5.71 -11.49
CA GLU A 71 -19.12 4.35 -11.06
C GLU A 71 -19.91 3.93 -9.81
N VAL A 72 -20.16 4.86 -8.89
CA VAL A 72 -20.97 4.64 -7.70
C VAL A 72 -22.42 4.35 -8.09
N LEU A 73 -23.03 5.19 -8.92
CA LEU A 73 -24.41 5.01 -9.43
C LEU A 73 -24.60 3.68 -10.18
N SER A 74 -23.61 3.27 -10.98
CA SER A 74 -23.63 1.98 -11.67
C SER A 74 -23.60 0.78 -10.71
N LYS A 75 -22.85 0.87 -9.61
CA LYS A 75 -22.82 -0.19 -8.58
C LYS A 75 -24.13 -0.26 -7.79
N PHE A 76 -24.67 0.89 -7.39
CA PHE A 76 -25.95 0.97 -6.69
C PHE A 76 -27.10 0.39 -7.54
N SER A 77 -27.20 0.78 -8.81
CA SER A 77 -28.25 0.28 -9.71
C SER A 77 -28.14 -1.23 -9.99
N LYS A 78 -26.95 -1.83 -9.93
CA LYS A 78 -26.77 -3.29 -10.03
C LYS A 78 -27.21 -4.02 -8.77
N GLN A 79 -27.01 -3.46 -7.58
CA GLN A 79 -27.45 -4.05 -6.31
C GLN A 79 -28.97 -4.07 -6.15
N LEU A 80 -29.67 -3.08 -6.70
CA LEU A 80 -31.13 -2.98 -6.62
C LEU A 80 -31.88 -3.92 -7.60
N LYS A 81 -31.16 -4.57 -8.53
CA LYS A 81 -31.74 -5.51 -9.50
C LYS A 81 -31.65 -6.98 -9.05
N LYS A 82 -31.27 -7.24 -7.80
CA LYS A 82 -31.17 -8.57 -7.20
C LYS A 82 -32.22 -8.72 -6.11
#